data_AF-A0AAW5EBH7-F1
#
_entry.id   AF-A0AAW5EBH7-F1
#
_cell.length_a   1.000
_cell.length_b   1.000
_cell.length_c   1.000
_cell.angle_alpha   90.00
_cell.angle_beta   90.00
_cell.angle_gamma   90.00
#
_symmetry.space_group_name_H-M   'P 1'
#
loop_
_entity.id
_entity.type
_entity.pdbx_description
1 polymer ?
#
loop_
_entity_poly.entity_id
_entity_poly.type
_entity_poly.pdbx_seq_one_letter_code
_entity_poly.pdbx_strand_id
1 'polypeptide(L)' 'HYYDFRTNKTTGDAISDSRFNCTQCHVPQSDAKPLVGNSFKAEFKNEGLKNRSNLIDVINEGVE' A
#
# COMPACT_ATOMS: atom_id res chain seq x y z
N HIS A 1 -2.65 7.26 -3.98
CA HIS A 1 -3.14 7.06 -5.36
C HIS A 1 -2.99 8.30 -6.25
N TYR A 2 -2.78 9.50 -5.69
CA TYR A 2 -2.65 10.78 -6.41
C TYR A 2 -1.20 11.24 -6.63
N TYR A 3 -0.27 10.28 -6.73
CA TYR A 3 1.16 10.54 -6.94
C TYR A 3 1.66 9.61 -8.02
N ASP A 4 2.38 10.14 -9.00
CA ASP A 4 3.09 9.35 -10.02
C ASP A 4 4.59 9.32 -9.70
N PHE A 5 5.06 8.16 -9.27
CA PHE A 5 6.47 7.94 -8.94
C PHE A 5 7.39 8.00 -10.16
N ARG A 6 6.89 7.76 -11.38
CA ARG A 6 7.72 7.79 -12.60
C ARG A 6 8.09 9.21 -13.01
N THR A 7 7.23 10.17 -12.69
CA THR A 7 7.43 11.60 -12.99
C THR A 7 7.74 12.42 -11.74
N ASN A 8 7.75 11.77 -10.58
CA ASN A 8 7.98 12.34 -9.26
C ASN A 8 7.08 13.56 -8.95
N LYS A 9 5.78 13.44 -9.24
CA LYS A 9 4.80 14.53 -9.11
C LYS A 9 3.45 14.06 -8.60
N THR A 10 2.74 14.96 -7.92
CA THR A 10 1.31 14.80 -7.63
C THR A 10 0.48 14.89 -8.92
N THR A 11 -0.61 14.13 -8.98
CA THR A 11 -1.57 14.17 -10.09
C THR A 11 -2.76 15.08 -9.79
N GLY A 12 -2.69 15.87 -8.71
CA GLY A 12 -3.75 16.77 -8.28
C GLY A 12 -4.99 16.00 -7.86
N ASP A 13 -6.14 16.34 -8.46
CA ASP A 13 -7.43 15.70 -8.15
C ASP A 13 -7.71 14.44 -8.99
N ALA A 14 -6.78 14.03 -9.87
CA ALA A 14 -6.92 12.83 -10.70
C ALA A 14 -6.12 11.66 -10.12
N ILE A 15 -6.68 10.45 -10.15
CA ILE A 15 -5.94 9.23 -9.77
C ILE A 15 -4.80 9.00 -10.77
N SER A 16 -3.61 8.65 -10.28
CA SER A 16 -2.47 8.30 -11.13
C SER A 16 -2.80 7.11 -12.04
N ASP A 17 -2.46 7.20 -13.33
CA ASP A 17 -2.66 6.12 -14.31
C ASP A 17 -2.08 4.78 -13.83
N SER A 18 -0.91 4.83 -13.17
CA SER A 18 -0.23 3.68 -12.57
C SER A 18 -1.01 2.99 -11.43
N ARG A 19 -2.12 3.59 -11.00
CA ARG A 19 -2.98 3.18 -9.89
C ARG A 19 -4.46 3.19 -10.26
N PHE A 20 -4.80 3.43 -11.53
CA PHE A 20 -6.18 3.52 -11.99
C PHE A 20 -6.94 2.19 -11.87
N ASN A 21 -6.29 1.08 -12.22
CA ASN A 21 -6.89 -0.25 -12.09
C ASN A 21 -6.72 -0.78 -10.66
N CYS A 22 -7.70 -0.44 -9.81
CA CYS A 22 -7.75 -0.69 -8.37
C CYS A 22 -7.57 -2.16 -7.99
N THR A 23 -8.14 -3.07 -8.78
CA THR A 23 -8.22 -4.51 -8.47
C THR A 23 -6.90 -5.24 -8.70
N GLN A 24 -5.89 -4.57 -9.27
CA GLN A 24 -4.53 -5.11 -9.29
C GLN A 24 -3.91 -5.16 -7.89
N CYS A 25 -4.40 -4.36 -6.95
CA CYS A 25 -3.85 -4.27 -5.60
C CYS A 25 -4.90 -4.51 -4.50
N HIS A 26 -6.11 -3.99 -4.65
CA HIS A 26 -7.18 -4.15 -3.67
C HIS A 26 -8.09 -5.32 -4.06
N VAL A 27 -8.08 -6.36 -3.24
CA VAL A 27 -8.86 -7.58 -3.45
C VAL A 27 -10.04 -7.68 -2.48
N PRO A 28 -11.23 -8.10 -2.92
CA PRO A 28 -12.32 -8.40 -2.01
C PRO A 28 -11.97 -9.62 -1.16
N GLN A 29 -12.51 -9.68 0.05
CA GLN A 29 -12.39 -10.83 0.95
C GLN A 29 -13.75 -11.51 1.03
N SER A 30 -13.80 -12.82 0.78
CA SER A 30 -15.01 -13.62 1.01
C SER A 30 -15.14 -13.94 2.50
N ASP A 31 -16.37 -14.18 2.96
CA ASP A 31 -16.65 -14.69 4.32
C ASP A 31 -16.36 -16.19 4.40
N ALA A 32 -15.08 -16.54 4.23
CA ALA A 32 -14.58 -17.90 4.27
C ALA A 32 -13.40 -17.99 5.23
N LYS A 33 -13.34 -19.09 5.99
CA LYS A 33 -12.18 -19.37 6.84
C LYS A 33 -10.99 -19.77 5.97
N PRO A 34 -9.76 -19.36 6.33
CA PRO A 34 -8.56 -19.90 5.71
C PRO A 34 -8.54 -21.43 5.78
N LEU A 35 -8.09 -22.09 4.71
CA LEU A 35 -8.03 -23.56 4.63
C LEU A 35 -7.04 -24.17 5.65
N VAL A 36 -5.98 -23.43 5.94
CA VAL A 36 -4.95 -23.77 6.93
C VAL A 36 -4.52 -22.50 7.67
N GLY A 37 -3.95 -22.66 8.86
CA GLY A 37 -3.41 -21.54 9.64
C GLY A 37 -2.23 -20.84 8.95
N ASN A 38 -2.08 -19.54 9.19
CA ASN A 38 -0.96 -18.73 8.69
C ASN A 38 -0.05 -18.33 9.87
N SER A 39 1.26 -18.54 9.74
CA SER A 39 2.27 -18.21 10.76
C SER A 39 2.93 -16.84 10.56
N PHE A 40 2.51 -16.06 9.55
CA PHE A 40 2.98 -14.71 9.30
C PHE A 40 2.76 -13.80 10.52
N LYS A 41 3.79 -13.05 10.88
CA LYS A 41 3.74 -12.01 11.90
C LYS A 41 4.07 -10.68 11.25
N ALA A 42 3.11 -9.75 11.28
CA ALA A 42 3.34 -8.41 10.77
C ALA A 42 4.25 -7.63 11.71
N GLU A 43 5.25 -6.96 11.15
CA GLU A 43 6.12 -6.02 11.88
C GLU A 43 5.77 -4.59 11.48
N PHE A 44 5.64 -3.72 12.48
CA PHE A 44 5.32 -2.31 12.29
C PHE A 44 6.29 -1.48 13.11
N LYS A 45 6.82 -0.39 12.53
CA LYS A 45 7.73 0.51 13.24
C LYS A 45 7.07 1.24 14.42
N ASN A 46 5.75 1.41 14.38
CA ASN A 46 4.95 2.00 15.46
C ASN A 46 3.47 1.56 15.37
N GLU A 47 2.71 1.83 16.43
CA GLU A 47 1.28 1.50 16.54
C GLU A 47 0.40 2.08 15.42
N GLY A 48 0.73 3.26 14.92
CA GLY A 48 -0.04 3.93 13.88
C GLY A 48 0.00 3.21 12.53
N LEU A 49 1.07 2.48 12.24
CA LEU A 49 1.28 1.77 10.98
C LEU A 49 0.48 0.46 10.87
N LYS A 50 -0.14 0.00 11.98
CA LYS A 50 -1.02 -1.18 11.96
C LYS A 50 -2.26 -0.98 11.08
N ASN A 51 -2.66 0.27 10.85
CA ASN A 51 -3.91 0.62 10.18
C ASN A 51 -3.72 1.38 8.86
N ARG A 52 -2.52 1.91 8.58
CA ARG A 52 -2.23 2.70 7.36
C ARG A 52 -0.75 2.69 7.01
N SER A 53 -0.46 2.85 5.71
CA SER A 53 0.92 3.03 5.21
C SER A 53 1.31 4.50 5.18
N ASN A 54 2.59 4.77 5.41
CA ASN A 54 3.24 6.07 5.24
C ASN A 54 4.29 6.03 4.11
N LEU A 55 4.13 5.15 3.11
CA LEU A 55 5.14 4.86 2.09
C LEU A 55 5.78 6.10 1.47
N ILE A 56 5.00 7.14 1.16
CA ILE A 56 5.52 8.38 0.54
C ILE A 56 6.60 9.03 1.41
N ASP A 57 6.46 8.97 2.72
CA ASP A 57 7.37 9.62 3.67
C ASP A 57 8.67 8.82 3.85
N VAL A 58 8.63 7.51 3.58
CA VAL A 58 9.70 6.55 3.93
C VAL A 58 10.29 5.79 2.74
N ILE A 59 9.86 6.08 1.52
CA ILE A 59 10.25 5.29 0.33
C ILE A 59 11.76 5.29 0.07
N ASN A 60 12.47 6.31 0.55
CA ASN A 60 13.92 6.43 0.39
C ASN A 60 14.70 6.03 1.65
N GLU A 61 14.04 5.52 2.69
CA GLU A 61 14.76 5.02 3.87
C GLU A 61 15.69 3.86 3.47
N GLY A 62 16.97 3.97 3.83
CA GLY A 62 17.99 2.94 3.53
C GLY A 62 18.61 3.06 2.13
N VAL A 63 18.32 4.12 1.38
CA VAL A 63 19.04 4.48 0.16
C VAL A 63 20.15 5.48 0.53
N GLU A 64 21.39 5.00 0.61
CA GLU A 64 22.63 5.80 0.65
C GLU A 64 23.34 5.73 -0.71
#